data_AF-A0A5C1YDG2-F1
#
_entry.id   AF-A0A5C1YDG2-F1
#
_cell.length_a   1.000
_cell.length_b   1.000
_cell.length_c   1.000
_cell.angle_alpha   90.00
_cell.angle_beta   90.00
_cell.angle_gamma   90.00
#
_symmetry.space_group_name_H-M   'P 1'
#
loop_
_entity.id
_entity.type
_entity.pdbx_description
1 polymer ?
#
loop_
_entity_poly.entity_id
_entity_poly.type
_entity_poly.pdbx_seq_one_letter_code
_entity_poly.pdbx_strand_id
1 'polypeptide(L)'
;MSADRLIALDRAAELAVADDLPGALALLPWLVSSIALDRASGGFDAWGRSTVIDEHAGEVLRRSTFEGLHAIAGLGEDAAWPIGNAGLLHVYGYLLSTVPTPWGLKRERWLGGELANAYGGPPERFHPWAGPGTLLERVTADASELLSRPDARRRTRRVDGVDTVIAVSPATDVPGRPAALAYGLDDGRGIRIVTTFPVASDPAAVLEEFETSAPGLRWNAAPPLAP
;
A
#
# COMPACT_ATOMS: atom_id res chain seq x y z
N MET A 1 -9.07 -4.48 -20.21
CA MET A 1 -9.72 -4.40 -18.87
C MET A 1 -11.21 -4.62 -19.07
N SER A 2 -11.84 -5.64 -18.48
CA SER A 2 -13.30 -5.81 -18.67
C SER A 2 -14.03 -4.80 -17.78
N ALA A 3 -14.82 -3.91 -18.40
CA ALA A 3 -15.57 -2.86 -17.70
C ALA A 3 -16.36 -3.40 -16.49
N ASP A 4 -16.88 -4.62 -16.60
CA ASP A 4 -17.62 -5.31 -15.55
C ASP A 4 -16.86 -5.44 -14.22
N ARG A 5 -15.53 -5.62 -14.25
CA ARG A 5 -14.73 -5.74 -13.03
C ARG A 5 -14.59 -4.42 -12.30
N LEU A 6 -14.48 -3.32 -13.05
CA LEU A 6 -14.47 -1.98 -12.47
C LEU A 6 -15.83 -1.60 -11.92
N ILE A 7 -16.90 -1.89 -12.65
CA ILE A 7 -18.28 -1.65 -12.18
C ILE A 7 -18.55 -2.40 -10.88
N ALA A 8 -18.15 -3.68 -10.80
CA ALA A 8 -18.27 -4.46 -9.57
C ALA A 8 -17.45 -3.87 -8.42
N LEU A 9 -16.24 -3.38 -8.70
CA LEU A 9 -15.38 -2.73 -7.70
C LEU A 9 -15.97 -1.41 -7.21
N ASP A 10 -16.49 -0.58 -8.10
CA ASP A 10 -17.17 0.67 -7.75
C ASP A 10 -18.37 0.40 -6.85
N ARG A 11 -19.21 -0.56 -7.23
CA ARG A 11 -20.38 -0.93 -6.43
C ARG A 11 -20.00 -1.52 -5.08
N ALA A 12 -18.94 -2.33 -5.02
CA ALA A 12 -18.43 -2.86 -3.76
C ALA A 12 -17.89 -1.77 -2.84
N ALA A 13 -17.19 -0.76 -3.39
CA ALA A 13 -16.71 0.38 -2.60
C ALA A 13 -17.88 1.19 -2.03
N GLU A 14 -18.94 1.43 -2.80
CA GLU A 14 -20.18 2.06 -2.30
C GLU A 14 -20.81 1.28 -1.14
N LEU A 15 -20.89 -0.05 -1.25
CA LEU A 15 -21.44 -0.90 -0.19
C LEU A 15 -20.56 -0.87 1.07
N ALA A 16 -19.23 -0.92 0.91
CA ALA A 16 -18.29 -0.83 2.02
C ALA A 16 -18.38 0.52 2.76
N VAL A 17 -18.64 1.62 2.04
CA VAL A 17 -18.89 2.95 2.62
C VAL A 17 -20.21 2.98 3.39
N ALA A 18 -21.22 2.25 2.91
CA ALA A 18 -22.50 2.06 3.58
C ALA A 18 -22.46 1.05 4.75
N ASP A 19 -21.25 0.67 5.20
CA ASP A 19 -21.02 -0.33 6.26
C ASP A 19 -21.57 -1.75 5.92
N ASP A 20 -21.75 -2.07 4.64
CA ASP A 20 -22.14 -3.40 4.12
C ASP A 20 -20.95 -4.12 3.46
N LEU A 21 -19.97 -4.48 4.30
CA LEU A 21 -18.84 -5.30 3.84
C LEU A 21 -19.28 -6.67 3.26
N PRO A 22 -20.24 -7.42 3.85
CA PRO A 22 -20.70 -8.68 3.26
C PRO A 22 -21.21 -8.53 1.82
N GLY A 23 -22.01 -7.50 1.55
CA GLY A 23 -22.47 -7.17 0.20
C GLY A 23 -21.32 -6.81 -0.73
N ALA A 24 -20.35 -6.01 -0.26
CA ALA A 24 -19.16 -5.66 -1.03
C ALA A 24 -18.35 -6.90 -1.43
N LEU A 25 -18.12 -7.83 -0.49
CA LEU A 25 -17.36 -9.05 -0.73
C LEU A 25 -18.09 -10.03 -1.65
N ALA A 26 -19.42 -10.07 -1.62
CA ALA A 26 -20.21 -10.88 -2.55
C ALA A 26 -19.98 -10.46 -4.02
N LEU A 27 -19.68 -9.18 -4.27
CA LEU A 27 -19.34 -8.66 -5.61
C LEU A 27 -17.88 -8.90 -5.99
N LEU A 28 -17.00 -9.16 -5.00
CA LEU A 28 -15.56 -9.31 -5.18
C LEU A 28 -15.05 -10.65 -4.62
N PRO A 29 -15.51 -11.81 -5.14
CA PRO A 29 -15.05 -13.11 -4.65
C PRO A 29 -13.53 -13.31 -4.80
N TRP A 30 -12.90 -12.62 -5.76
CA TRP A 30 -11.45 -12.61 -5.92
C TRP A 30 -10.72 -11.95 -4.74
N LEU A 31 -11.33 -10.95 -4.07
CA LEU A 31 -10.69 -10.23 -2.96
C LEU A 31 -10.50 -11.16 -1.76
N VAL A 32 -11.54 -11.91 -1.40
CA VAL A 32 -11.47 -12.93 -0.33
C VAL A 32 -10.44 -14.01 -0.68
N SER A 33 -10.43 -14.44 -1.94
CA SER A 33 -9.48 -15.45 -2.42
C SER A 33 -8.03 -14.95 -2.36
N SER A 34 -7.76 -13.70 -2.74
CA SER A 34 -6.43 -13.09 -2.63
C SER A 34 -5.98 -12.97 -1.18
N ILE A 35 -6.82 -12.44 -0.28
CA ILE A 35 -6.49 -12.32 1.13
C ILE A 35 -6.18 -13.69 1.75
N ALA A 36 -6.95 -14.72 1.39
CA ALA A 36 -6.70 -16.09 1.86
C ALA A 36 -5.37 -16.65 1.35
N LEU A 37 -5.03 -16.41 0.08
CA LEU A 37 -3.74 -16.82 -0.51
C LEU A 37 -2.57 -16.11 0.17
N ASP A 38 -2.68 -14.80 0.40
CA ASP A 38 -1.63 -14.01 1.05
C ASP A 38 -1.47 -14.37 2.53
N ARG A 39 -2.57 -14.69 3.22
CA ARG A 39 -2.51 -15.26 4.57
C ARG A 39 -1.76 -16.59 4.55
N ALA A 40 -2.10 -17.48 3.63
CA ALA A 40 -1.50 -18.82 3.56
C ALA A 40 -0.01 -18.78 3.20
N SER A 41 0.43 -17.78 2.43
CA SER A 41 1.84 -17.59 2.05
C SER A 41 2.65 -16.77 3.04
N GLY A 42 2.02 -16.19 4.08
CA GLY A 42 2.67 -15.25 5.00
C GLY A 42 2.96 -13.88 4.37
N GLY A 43 2.31 -13.53 3.26
CA GLY A 43 2.56 -12.28 2.52
C GLY A 43 2.40 -11.01 3.35
N PHE A 44 1.49 -11.03 4.35
CA PHE A 44 1.30 -9.90 5.26
C PHE A 44 2.50 -9.62 6.18
N ASP A 45 3.36 -10.62 6.43
CA ASP A 45 4.54 -10.45 7.28
C ASP A 45 5.56 -9.50 6.66
N ALA A 46 5.57 -9.36 5.33
CA ALA A 46 6.44 -8.39 4.65
C ALA A 46 6.05 -6.93 4.92
N TRP A 47 4.88 -6.69 5.53
CA TRP A 47 4.32 -5.37 5.74
C TRP A 47 4.29 -4.97 7.21
N GLY A 48 4.62 -3.70 7.44
CA GLY A 48 4.55 -3.07 8.75
C GLY A 48 3.14 -2.64 9.11
N ARG A 49 3.03 -1.60 9.92
CA ARG A 49 1.75 -1.07 10.41
C ARG A 49 1.44 0.28 9.78
N SER A 50 0.17 0.50 9.51
CA SER A 50 -0.34 1.78 9.00
C SER A 50 -1.62 2.17 9.71
N THR A 51 -1.85 3.48 9.81
CA THR A 51 -3.15 4.04 10.16
C THR A 51 -4.03 4.22 8.92
N VAL A 52 -5.35 4.17 9.09
CA VAL A 52 -6.34 4.58 8.07
C VAL A 52 -6.66 6.08 8.13
N ILE A 53 -6.03 6.82 9.03
CA ILE A 53 -6.15 8.29 9.10
C ILE A 53 -5.11 8.89 8.15
N ASP A 54 -5.58 9.45 7.05
CA ASP A 54 -4.77 10.18 6.09
C ASP A 54 -4.66 11.66 6.48
N GLU A 55 -3.46 12.22 6.35
CA GLU A 55 -3.16 13.59 6.75
C GLU A 55 -3.92 14.66 5.95
N HIS A 56 -4.37 14.33 4.73
CA HIS A 56 -5.09 15.25 3.84
C HIS A 56 -6.58 14.93 3.70
N ALA A 57 -7.00 13.71 4.07
CA ALA A 57 -8.36 13.25 3.83
C ALA A 57 -9.10 12.72 5.08
N GLY A 58 -8.40 12.57 6.21
CA GLY A 58 -8.96 11.95 7.42
C GLY A 58 -9.15 10.45 7.27
N GLU A 59 -10.21 9.89 7.84
CA GLU A 59 -10.51 8.46 7.75
C GLU A 59 -10.75 8.02 6.30
N VAL A 60 -9.90 7.13 5.78
CA VAL A 60 -10.05 6.64 4.39
C VAL A 60 -10.74 5.29 4.27
N LEU A 61 -11.08 4.68 5.41
CA LEU A 61 -11.82 3.44 5.48
C LEU A 61 -12.82 3.52 6.62
N ARG A 62 -13.95 2.83 6.48
CA ARG A 62 -14.88 2.61 7.58
C ARG A 62 -14.30 1.61 8.57
N ARG A 63 -14.64 1.77 9.85
CA ARG A 63 -14.23 0.85 10.92
C ARG A 63 -14.72 -0.58 10.67
N SER A 64 -15.97 -0.75 10.22
CA SER A 64 -16.53 -2.05 9.85
C SER A 64 -15.70 -2.77 8.78
N THR A 65 -15.32 -2.04 7.73
CA THR A 65 -14.46 -2.53 6.64
C THR A 65 -13.06 -2.87 7.15
N PHE A 66 -12.47 -2.01 7.99
CA PHE A 66 -11.18 -2.30 8.63
C PHE A 66 -11.21 -3.60 9.44
N GLU A 67 -12.18 -3.73 10.35
CA GLU A 67 -12.27 -4.88 11.26
C GLU A 67 -12.58 -6.16 10.49
N GLY A 68 -13.50 -6.10 9.52
CA GLY A 68 -13.87 -7.24 8.71
C GLY A 68 -12.75 -7.73 7.79
N LEU A 69 -11.99 -6.83 7.15
CA LEU A 69 -10.82 -7.23 6.36
C LEU A 69 -9.75 -7.89 7.23
N HIS A 70 -9.48 -7.37 8.43
CA HIS A 70 -8.53 -7.99 9.36
C HIS A 70 -9.02 -9.34 9.88
N ALA A 71 -10.33 -9.50 10.12
CA ALA A 71 -10.91 -10.79 10.49
C ALA A 71 -10.72 -11.83 9.38
N ILE A 72 -10.96 -11.47 8.12
CA ILE A 72 -10.77 -12.37 6.95
C ILE A 72 -9.29 -12.72 6.77
N ALA A 73 -8.40 -11.73 6.92
CA ALA A 73 -6.95 -11.95 6.88
C ALA A 73 -6.43 -12.70 8.11
N GLY A 74 -7.26 -12.89 9.15
CA GLY A 74 -6.93 -13.43 10.46
C GLY A 74 -5.77 -12.68 11.15
N LEU A 75 -5.79 -11.36 11.04
CA LEU A 75 -4.85 -10.40 11.62
C LEU A 75 -5.53 -9.54 12.72
N GLY A 76 -6.64 -10.03 13.28
CA GLY A 76 -7.44 -9.26 14.24
C GLY A 76 -6.75 -9.01 15.58
N GLU A 77 -5.81 -9.85 15.99
CA GLU A 77 -5.09 -9.70 17.26
C GLU A 77 -4.01 -8.62 17.20
N ASP A 78 -3.41 -8.41 16.02
CA ASP A 78 -2.34 -7.42 15.79
C ASP A 78 -2.87 -6.05 15.33
N ALA A 79 -4.20 -5.94 15.18
CA ALA A 79 -4.89 -4.77 14.68
C ALA A 79 -5.78 -4.15 15.75
N ALA A 80 -5.68 -2.83 15.90
CA ALA A 80 -6.55 -2.05 16.77
C ALA A 80 -6.89 -0.76 16.06
N TRP A 81 -8.18 -0.54 15.77
CA TRP A 81 -8.65 0.65 15.07
C TRP A 81 -8.02 1.94 15.67
N PRO A 82 -7.42 2.84 14.87
CA PRO A 82 -7.40 2.87 13.39
C PRO A 82 -6.12 2.27 12.75
N ILE A 83 -5.32 1.50 13.49
CA ILE A 83 -4.00 1.00 13.06
C ILE A 83 -4.03 -0.52 12.85
N GLY A 84 -3.55 -0.95 11.67
CA GLY A 84 -3.50 -2.36 11.28
C GLY A 84 -2.35 -2.69 10.34
N ASN A 85 -2.42 -3.84 9.68
CA ASN A 85 -1.39 -4.28 8.72
C ASN A 85 -1.39 -3.38 7.47
N ALA A 86 -0.22 -2.82 7.14
CA ALA A 86 -0.09 -1.86 6.05
C ALA A 86 -0.42 -2.47 4.69
N GLY A 87 -0.02 -3.71 4.43
CA GLY A 87 -0.32 -4.41 3.18
C GLY A 87 -1.82 -4.58 2.99
N LEU A 88 -2.51 -5.08 4.02
CA LEU A 88 -3.97 -5.22 4.00
C LEU A 88 -4.67 -3.87 3.78
N LEU A 89 -4.24 -2.81 4.47
CA LEU A 89 -4.88 -1.50 4.40
C LEU A 89 -4.63 -0.80 3.05
N HIS A 90 -3.37 -0.68 2.64
CA HIS A 90 -3.02 0.07 1.43
C HIS A 90 -3.36 -0.72 0.17
N VAL A 91 -3.19 -2.04 0.16
CA VAL A 91 -3.44 -2.84 -1.05
C VAL A 91 -4.93 -3.17 -1.17
N TYR A 92 -5.52 -3.79 -0.16
CA TYR A 92 -6.91 -4.26 -0.22
C TYR A 92 -7.91 -3.23 0.28
N GLY A 93 -7.60 -2.53 1.37
CA GLY A 93 -8.46 -1.49 1.90
C GLY A 93 -8.69 -0.35 0.91
N TYR A 94 -7.64 0.17 0.27
CA TYR A 94 -7.80 1.28 -0.67
C TYR A 94 -8.73 0.97 -1.84
N LEU A 95 -8.82 -0.28 -2.28
CA LEU A 95 -9.75 -0.70 -3.34
C LEU A 95 -11.22 -0.45 -2.97
N LEU A 96 -11.55 -0.50 -1.68
CA LEU A 96 -12.89 -0.22 -1.13
C LEU A 96 -13.06 1.22 -0.62
N SER A 97 -12.02 2.06 -0.72
CA SER A 97 -12.09 3.47 -0.33
C SER A 97 -12.64 4.33 -1.47
N THR A 98 -13.60 5.19 -1.15
CA THR A 98 -14.13 6.22 -2.07
C THR A 98 -13.70 7.63 -1.67
N VAL A 99 -12.80 7.76 -0.68
CA VAL A 99 -12.41 9.06 -0.14
C VAL A 99 -11.45 9.75 -1.12
N PRO A 100 -11.81 10.93 -1.64
CA PRO A 100 -10.93 11.68 -2.54
C PRO A 100 -9.75 12.27 -1.77
N THR A 101 -8.59 12.29 -2.41
CA THR A 101 -7.40 13.03 -1.97
C THR A 101 -7.07 14.11 -3.00
N PRO A 102 -6.16 15.05 -2.72
CA PRO A 102 -5.67 16.00 -3.73
C PRO A 102 -5.10 15.33 -5.01
N TRP A 103 -4.76 14.05 -4.94
CA TRP A 103 -4.19 13.27 -6.04
C TRP A 103 -5.15 12.23 -6.63
N GLY A 104 -6.45 12.34 -6.33
CA GLY A 104 -7.46 11.38 -6.78
C GLY A 104 -7.81 10.32 -5.73
N LEU A 105 -8.36 9.19 -6.16
CA LEU A 105 -8.77 8.10 -5.27
C LEU A 105 -7.58 7.22 -4.93
N LYS A 106 -7.50 6.77 -3.67
CA LYS A 106 -6.39 5.91 -3.22
C LYS A 106 -6.25 4.61 -4.03
N ARG A 107 -7.35 4.04 -4.53
CA ARG A 107 -7.35 2.85 -5.41
C ARG A 107 -6.72 3.08 -6.79
N GLU A 108 -6.64 4.31 -7.27
CA GLU A 108 -6.03 4.62 -8.57
C GLU A 108 -4.54 4.26 -8.59
N ARG A 109 -3.89 4.22 -7.42
CA ARG A 109 -2.54 3.69 -7.25
C ARG A 109 -2.35 2.30 -7.87
N TRP A 110 -3.39 1.47 -7.83
CA TRP A 110 -3.38 0.10 -8.35
C TRP A 110 -3.95 0.02 -9.76
N LEU A 111 -4.91 0.89 -10.09
CA LEU A 111 -5.68 0.80 -11.34
C LEU A 111 -5.12 1.66 -12.49
N GLY A 112 -4.45 2.77 -12.19
CA GLY A 112 -3.97 3.74 -13.20
C GLY A 112 -2.69 3.34 -13.92
N GLY A 113 -1.91 2.41 -13.35
CA GLY A 113 -0.70 1.85 -13.96
C GLY A 113 0.55 2.72 -13.84
N GLU A 114 0.47 3.91 -13.26
CA GLU A 114 1.62 4.80 -13.03
C GLU A 114 2.67 4.14 -12.14
N LEU A 115 2.23 3.46 -11.08
CA LEU A 115 3.14 2.73 -10.19
C LEU A 115 3.83 1.56 -10.91
N ALA A 116 3.09 0.83 -11.75
CA ALA A 116 3.68 -0.25 -12.53
C ALA A 116 4.73 0.27 -13.51
N ASN A 117 4.43 1.37 -14.20
CA ASN A 117 5.38 2.07 -15.06
C ASN A 117 6.60 2.57 -14.29
N ALA A 118 6.41 3.04 -13.05
CA ALA A 118 7.49 3.49 -12.17
C ALA A 118 8.47 2.36 -11.82
N TYR A 119 7.95 1.15 -11.61
CA TYR A 119 8.75 -0.08 -11.47
C TYR A 119 9.23 -0.67 -12.80
N GLY A 120 8.88 -0.05 -13.94
CA GLY A 120 9.25 -0.50 -15.27
C GLY A 120 8.48 -1.69 -15.82
N GLY A 121 7.39 -2.08 -15.15
CA GLY A 121 6.45 -3.09 -15.63
C GLY A 121 5.36 -2.54 -16.56
N PRO A 122 4.51 -3.41 -17.12
CA PRO A 122 3.35 -2.98 -17.90
C PRO A 122 2.26 -2.38 -16.99
N PRO A 123 1.43 -1.44 -17.49
CA PRO A 123 0.50 -0.66 -16.66
C PRO A 123 -0.51 -1.51 -15.88
N GLU A 124 -0.89 -2.67 -16.39
CA GLU A 124 -1.80 -3.60 -15.75
C GLU A 124 -1.17 -4.45 -14.64
N ARG A 125 0.15 -4.41 -14.42
CA ARG A 125 0.86 -5.28 -13.47
C ARG A 125 0.23 -5.29 -12.07
N PHE A 126 -0.26 -4.15 -11.60
CA PHE A 126 -0.89 -3.99 -10.29
C PHE A 126 -2.41 -3.94 -10.33
N HIS A 127 -3.03 -4.30 -11.46
CA HIS A 127 -4.47 -4.56 -11.44
C HIS A 127 -4.73 -5.80 -10.56
N PRO A 128 -5.74 -5.81 -9.69
CA PRO A 128 -5.98 -6.92 -8.75
C PRO A 128 -6.15 -8.29 -9.43
N TRP A 129 -6.59 -8.28 -10.68
CA TRP A 129 -6.93 -9.44 -11.49
C TRP A 129 -5.94 -9.70 -12.65
N ALA A 130 -4.79 -9.03 -12.65
CA ALA A 130 -3.77 -9.23 -13.68
C ALA A 130 -2.78 -10.33 -13.27
N GLY A 131 -2.31 -11.06 -14.28
CA GLY A 131 -1.19 -11.99 -14.15
C GLY A 131 -1.40 -13.14 -13.14
N PRO A 132 -0.35 -13.92 -12.89
CA PRO A 132 -0.31 -14.88 -11.79
C PRO A 132 -0.14 -14.17 -10.43
N GLY A 133 -0.53 -14.87 -9.36
CA GLY A 133 -0.36 -14.39 -7.99
C GLY A 133 -1.37 -13.32 -7.57
N THR A 134 -1.23 -12.85 -6.33
CA THR A 134 -2.07 -11.78 -5.79
C THR A 134 -1.49 -10.40 -6.09
N LEU A 135 -2.31 -9.35 -5.94
CA LEU A 135 -1.81 -7.97 -5.99
C LEU A 135 -0.75 -7.70 -4.91
N LEU A 136 -1.01 -8.16 -3.68
CA LEU A 136 -0.08 -7.98 -2.58
C LEU A 136 1.26 -8.63 -2.90
N GLU A 137 1.27 -9.87 -3.38
CA GLU A 137 2.49 -10.60 -3.76
C GLU A 137 3.32 -9.81 -4.77
N ARG A 138 2.70 -9.36 -5.87
CA ARG A 138 3.40 -8.62 -6.94
C ARG A 138 3.97 -7.29 -6.44
N VAL A 139 3.19 -6.53 -5.67
CA VAL A 139 3.66 -5.23 -5.17
C VAL A 139 4.71 -5.40 -4.07
N THR A 140 4.61 -6.46 -3.27
CA THR A 140 5.59 -6.81 -2.24
C THR A 140 6.94 -7.14 -2.87
N ALA A 141 6.95 -7.92 -3.95
CA ALA A 141 8.18 -8.27 -4.66
C ALA A 141 8.92 -7.01 -5.16
N ASP A 142 8.23 -6.12 -5.86
CA ASP A 142 8.83 -4.91 -6.44
C ASP A 142 9.30 -3.91 -5.36
N ALA A 143 8.49 -3.70 -4.31
CA ALA A 143 8.85 -2.80 -3.22
C ALA A 143 10.02 -3.36 -2.37
N SER A 144 10.05 -4.67 -2.12
CA SER A 144 11.15 -5.32 -1.39
C SER A 144 12.46 -5.24 -2.18
N GLU A 145 12.40 -5.51 -3.50
CA GLU A 145 13.56 -5.38 -4.37
C GLU A 145 14.11 -3.94 -4.29
N LEU A 146 13.26 -2.92 -4.46
CA LEU A 146 13.68 -1.53 -4.38
C LEU A 146 14.30 -1.16 -3.02
N LEU A 147 13.75 -1.66 -1.90
CA LEU A 147 14.28 -1.41 -0.56
C LEU A 147 15.63 -2.12 -0.30
N SER A 148 15.86 -3.27 -0.95
CA SER A 148 17.08 -4.07 -0.81
C SER A 148 18.20 -3.67 -1.79
N ARG A 149 17.86 -2.95 -2.86
CA ARG A 149 18.79 -2.65 -3.95
C ARG A 149 19.95 -1.75 -3.50
N PRO A 150 21.21 -2.16 -3.72
CA PRO A 150 22.38 -1.36 -3.32
C PRO A 150 22.54 -0.09 -4.16
N ASP A 151 21.99 -0.06 -5.36
CA ASP A 151 22.03 1.06 -6.30
C ASP A 151 20.78 1.97 -6.23
N ALA A 152 19.76 1.58 -5.45
CA ALA A 152 18.64 2.44 -5.17
C ALA A 152 19.10 3.66 -4.38
N ARG A 153 18.47 4.82 -4.62
CA ARG A 153 18.72 6.01 -3.80
C ARG A 153 18.03 5.83 -2.46
N ARG A 154 18.71 5.14 -1.55
CA ARG A 154 18.20 4.79 -0.22
C ARG A 154 18.66 5.81 0.82
N ARG A 155 17.78 6.16 1.76
CA ARG A 155 18.10 6.88 2.99
C ARG A 155 17.49 6.19 4.18
N THR A 156 18.18 6.28 5.31
CA THR A 156 17.71 5.73 6.58
C THR A 156 17.74 6.82 7.63
N ARG A 157 16.70 6.88 8.47
CA ARG A 157 16.61 7.83 9.57
C ARG A 157 15.98 7.17 10.78
N ARG A 158 16.59 7.35 11.95
CA ARG A 158 16.03 6.92 13.23
C ARG A 158 14.88 7.84 13.64
N VAL A 159 13.70 7.27 13.90
CA VAL A 159 12.53 7.98 14.43
C VAL A 159 11.97 7.14 15.58
N ASP A 160 11.81 7.72 16.77
CA ASP A 160 11.21 7.06 17.95
C ASP A 160 11.71 5.64 18.24
N GLY A 161 13.00 5.38 17.99
CA GLY A 161 13.58 4.07 18.26
C GLY A 161 13.30 3.01 17.17
N VAL A 162 12.87 3.40 15.97
CA VAL A 162 12.82 2.54 14.78
C VAL A 162 13.59 3.17 13.62
N ASP A 163 14.22 2.34 12.78
CA ASP A 163 14.90 2.81 11.58
C ASP A 163 13.89 2.93 10.46
N THR A 164 13.64 4.14 10.00
CA THR A 164 12.80 4.40 8.83
C THR A 164 13.66 4.35 7.58
N VAL A 165 13.18 3.69 6.54
CA VAL A 165 13.90 3.49 5.28
C VAL A 165 13.04 3.98 4.12
N ILE A 166 13.60 4.89 3.33
CA ILE A 166 13.05 5.30 2.03
C ILE A 166 14.00 4.81 0.93
N ALA A 167 13.44 4.26 -0.14
CA ALA A 167 14.15 3.98 -1.37
C ALA A 167 13.36 4.56 -2.55
N VAL A 168 14.06 5.29 -3.43
CA VAL A 168 13.48 5.82 -4.67
C VAL A 168 14.25 5.28 -5.85
N SER A 169 13.54 4.79 -6.86
CA SER A 169 14.14 4.31 -8.09
C SER A 169 14.90 5.45 -8.78
N PRO A 170 15.99 5.16 -9.51
CA PRO A 170 16.65 6.18 -10.30
C PRO A 170 15.68 6.75 -11.36
N ALA A 171 15.93 7.99 -11.76
CA ALA A 171 15.28 8.56 -12.94
C ALA A 171 15.60 7.69 -14.16
N THR A 172 14.60 7.41 -14.98
CA THR A 172 14.78 6.69 -16.25
C THR A 172 15.06 7.66 -17.37
N ASP A 173 15.68 7.16 -18.45
CA ASP A 173 15.82 7.88 -19.72
C ASP A 173 14.48 8.06 -20.47
N VAL A 174 13.47 7.27 -20.12
CA VAL A 174 12.10 7.40 -20.65
C VAL A 174 11.47 8.71 -20.17
N PRO A 175 11.20 9.69 -21.05
CA PRO A 175 10.61 10.97 -20.66
C PRO A 175 9.23 10.79 -20.03
N GLY A 176 8.98 11.48 -18.92
CA GLY A 176 7.69 11.49 -18.24
C GLY A 176 7.34 10.22 -17.44
N ARG A 177 8.24 9.22 -17.39
CA ARG A 177 8.05 8.07 -16.51
C ARG A 177 8.30 8.50 -15.05
N PRO A 178 7.36 8.25 -14.12
CA PRO A 178 7.56 8.54 -12.70
C PRO A 178 8.62 7.61 -12.09
N ALA A 179 9.23 8.03 -10.98
CA ALA A 179 10.06 7.14 -10.17
C ALA A 179 9.18 6.33 -9.18
N ALA A 180 9.59 5.12 -8.83
CA ALA A 180 8.95 4.35 -7.77
C ALA A 180 9.56 4.73 -6.43
N LEU A 181 8.72 4.91 -5.41
CA LEU A 181 9.15 5.07 -4.03
C LEU A 181 8.61 3.90 -3.20
N ALA A 182 9.48 3.34 -2.36
CA ALA A 182 9.11 2.39 -1.31
C ALA A 182 9.57 2.94 0.05
N TYR A 183 8.70 2.81 1.04
CA TYR A 183 8.97 3.21 2.41
C TYR A 183 8.67 2.07 3.36
N GLY A 184 9.57 1.86 4.32
CA GLY A 184 9.43 0.80 5.32
C GLY A 184 10.11 1.15 6.64
N LEU A 185 9.87 0.30 7.63
CA LEU A 185 10.46 0.36 8.96
C LEU A 185 11.32 -0.88 9.18
N ASP A 186 12.55 -0.69 9.64
CA ASP A 186 13.44 -1.77 10.08
C ASP A 186 13.41 -1.86 11.61
N ASP A 187 12.84 -2.96 12.10
CA ASP A 187 12.72 -3.29 13.53
C ASP A 187 13.87 -4.18 14.04
N GLY A 188 14.93 -4.36 13.23
CA GLY A 188 16.05 -5.24 13.51
C GLY A 188 15.83 -6.70 13.06
N ARG A 189 14.64 -7.05 12.57
CA ARG A 189 14.34 -8.34 11.91
C ARG A 189 14.27 -8.22 10.39
N GLY A 190 14.55 -7.02 9.86
CA GLY A 190 14.44 -6.69 8.45
C GLY A 190 13.42 -5.59 8.19
N ILE A 191 13.49 -5.01 6.98
CA ILE A 191 12.60 -3.93 6.59
C ILE A 191 11.19 -4.48 6.32
N ARG A 192 10.20 -3.90 7.00
CA ARG A 192 8.78 -4.13 6.76
C ARG A 192 8.21 -2.98 5.94
N ILE A 193 7.59 -3.28 4.80
CA ILE A 193 7.03 -2.28 3.90
C ILE A 193 5.83 -1.60 4.56
N VAL A 194 5.77 -0.28 4.51
CA VAL A 194 4.56 0.47 4.88
C VAL A 194 3.78 0.86 3.64
N THR A 195 4.46 1.42 2.64
CA THR A 195 3.78 1.93 1.45
C THR A 195 4.73 2.00 0.26
N THR A 196 4.13 2.04 -0.93
CA THR A 196 4.81 2.37 -2.18
C THR A 196 3.87 3.15 -3.10
N PHE A 197 4.41 4.10 -3.86
CA PHE A 197 3.64 4.94 -4.78
C PHE A 197 4.56 5.59 -5.83
N PRO A 198 4.01 6.07 -6.96
CA PRO A 198 4.79 6.75 -7.98
C PRO A 198 5.09 8.19 -7.56
N VAL A 199 6.29 8.66 -7.88
CA VAL A 199 6.75 10.03 -7.68
C VAL A 199 6.89 10.68 -9.05
N ALA A 200 6.01 11.62 -9.35
CA ALA A 200 6.04 12.38 -10.61
C ALA A 200 7.04 13.56 -10.58
N SER A 201 7.43 14.00 -9.39
CA SER A 201 8.41 15.06 -9.15
C SER A 201 9.85 14.52 -9.17
N ASP A 202 10.82 15.40 -8.98
CA ASP A 202 12.23 15.03 -8.88
C ASP A 202 12.48 14.05 -7.70
N PRO A 203 12.96 12.82 -7.97
CA PRO A 203 13.35 11.86 -6.94
C PRO A 203 14.35 12.41 -5.91
N ALA A 204 15.24 13.31 -6.31
CA ALA A 204 16.22 13.92 -5.41
C ALA A 204 15.55 14.82 -4.38
N ALA A 205 14.55 15.62 -4.79
CA ALA A 205 13.80 16.50 -3.90
C ALA A 205 13.05 15.73 -2.81
N VAL A 206 12.48 14.56 -3.13
CA VAL A 206 11.81 13.72 -2.13
C VAL A 206 12.78 13.19 -1.09
N LEU A 207 14.00 12.82 -1.49
CA LEU A 207 15.04 12.36 -0.58
C LEU A 207 15.58 13.51 0.30
N GLU A 208 15.77 14.68 -0.28
CA GLU A 208 16.18 15.88 0.46
C GLU A 208 15.11 16.29 1.48
N GLU A 209 13.84 16.27 1.10
CA GLU A 209 12.72 16.53 2.01
C GLU A 209 12.68 15.51 3.16
N PHE A 210 12.93 14.23 2.86
CA PHE A 210 13.03 13.16 3.86
C PHE A 210 14.13 13.43 4.91
N GLU A 211 15.28 13.92 4.46
CA GLU A 211 16.43 14.22 5.32
C GLU A 211 16.23 15.50 6.14
N THR A 212 15.65 16.54 5.54
CA THR A 212 15.63 17.89 6.11
C THR A 212 14.40 18.20 6.97
N SER A 213 13.28 17.50 6.79
CA SER A 213 12.08 17.72 7.62
C SER A 213 12.30 17.38 9.10
N ALA A 214 11.36 17.79 9.95
CA ALA A 214 11.23 17.24 11.29
C ALA A 214 11.17 15.69 11.24
N PRO A 215 11.88 14.97 12.13
CA PRO A 215 11.79 13.52 12.19
C PRO A 215 10.37 13.09 12.56
N GLY A 216 9.85 12.11 11.83
CA GLY A 216 8.51 11.57 12.07
C GLY A 216 8.23 10.38 11.16
N LEU A 217 7.31 9.52 11.59
CA LEU A 217 6.77 8.46 10.75
C LEU A 217 5.96 9.11 9.61
N ARG A 218 6.14 8.62 8.38
CA ARG A 218 5.56 9.23 7.17
C ARG A 218 4.57 8.31 6.49
N TRP A 219 3.72 8.91 5.65
CA TRP A 219 2.82 8.21 4.74
C TRP A 219 1.97 7.14 5.42
N ASN A 220 1.33 7.55 6.52
CA ASN A 220 0.46 6.76 7.37
C ASN A 220 1.16 5.64 8.16
N ALA A 221 2.49 5.58 8.19
CA ALA A 221 3.21 4.64 9.04
C ALA A 221 2.81 4.76 10.52
N ALA A 222 2.63 3.61 11.16
CA ALA A 222 2.43 3.50 12.59
C ALA A 222 3.61 2.77 13.23
N PRO A 223 3.90 3.02 14.53
CA PRO A 223 4.96 2.31 15.24
C PRO A 223 4.77 0.78 15.17
N PRO A 224 5.86 0.00 15.08
CA PRO A 224 5.78 -1.45 15.19
C PRO A 224 5.15 -1.85 16.53
N LEU A 225 4.65 -3.09 16.62
CA LEU A 225 4.23 -3.63 17.91
C LEU A 225 5.46 -3.68 18.84
N ALA A 226 5.23 -3.41 20.13
CA ALA A 226 6.26 -3.68 21.13
C ALA A 226 6.58 -5.18 21.11
N PRO A 227 7.86 -5.57 21.26
CA PRO A 227 8.28 -6.97 21.31
C PRO A 227 7.70 -7.72 22.51
#